data_AF-M3FQ70-F1
#
_entry.id   AF-M3FQ70-F1
#
_cell.length_a   1.000
_cell.length_b   1.000
_cell.length_c   1.000
_cell.angle_alpha   90.00
_cell.angle_beta   90.00
_cell.angle_gamma   90.00
#
_symmetry.space_group_name_H-M   'P 1'
#
loop_
_entity.id
_entity.type
_entity.pdbx_description
1 polymer ?
#
loop_
_entity_poly.entity_id
_entity_poly.type
_entity_poly.pdbx_seq_one_letter_code
_entity_poly.pdbx_strand_id
1 'polypeptide(L)'
;MTAAAPWALFCWVMGVLAVGAGALAALLVPAGEVRGPVWTLVTVLVAAGAGLWSGLTPGTGRLRVPDRAPVAPRPRGPERR
;
A
#
# COMPACT_ATOMS: atom_id res chain seq x y z
N MET A 1 -5.80 -16.14 0.91
CA MET A 1 -5.02 -15.28 1.83
C MET A 1 -3.73 -14.71 1.21
N THR A 2 -3.45 -14.93 -0.07
CA THR A 2 -2.19 -14.54 -0.74
C THR A 2 -2.16 -13.12 -1.33
N ALA A 3 -3.31 -12.44 -1.43
CA ALA A 3 -3.39 -11.09 -1.99
C ALA A 3 -2.82 -9.99 -1.08
N ALA A 4 -2.63 -10.26 0.21
CA ALA A 4 -2.10 -9.29 1.18
C ALA A 4 -0.57 -9.23 1.19
N ALA A 5 0.13 -10.26 0.71
CA ALA A 5 1.59 -10.35 0.72
C ALA A 5 2.29 -9.19 -0.05
N PRO A 6 1.87 -8.82 -1.28
CA PRO A 6 2.52 -7.72 -2.00
C PRO A 6 2.28 -6.35 -1.36
N TRP A 7 1.08 -6.12 -0.78
CA TRP A 7 0.78 -4.88 -0.07
C TRP A 7 1.54 -4.76 1.25
N ALA A 8 1.66 -5.86 1.99
CA ALA A 8 2.46 -5.88 3.21
C ALA A 8 3.93 -5.57 2.93
N LEU A 9 4.51 -6.17 1.89
CA LEU A 9 5.88 -5.90 1.46
C LEU A 9 6.06 -4.43 1.05
N PHE A 10 5.12 -3.90 0.25
CA PHE A 10 5.14 -2.49 -0.16
C PHE A 10 5.10 -1.54 1.04
N CYS A 11 4.17 -1.74 1.97
CA CYS A 11 4.07 -0.92 3.18
C CYS A 11 5.36 -1.00 4.02
N TRP A 12 5.96 -2.19 4.12
CA TRP A 12 7.19 -2.40 4.88
C TRP A 12 8.37 -1.64 4.26
N VAL A 13 8.57 -1.80 2.95
CA VAL A 13 9.63 -1.09 2.21
C VAL A 13 9.45 0.43 2.30
N MET A 14 8.23 0.93 2.08
CA MET A 14 7.95 2.36 2.15
C MET A 14 8.12 2.92 3.58
N GLY A 15 7.76 2.13 4.60
CA GLY A 15 7.99 2.50 6.00
C GLY A 15 9.48 2.63 6.32
N VAL A 16 10.31 1.67 5.89
CA VAL A 16 11.76 1.73 6.08
C VAL A 16 12.37 2.93 5.36
N LEU A 17 11.95 3.20 4.12
CA LEU A 17 12.41 4.37 3.35
C LEU A 17 12.01 5.68 4.01
N ALA A 18 10.77 5.79 4.53
CA ALA A 18 10.30 6.98 5.23
C ALA A 18 11.12 7.26 6.49
N VAL A 19 11.36 6.23 7.31
CA VAL A 19 12.19 6.31 8.52
C VAL A 19 13.64 6.69 8.19
N GLY A 20 14.22 6.07 7.15
CA GLY A 20 15.56 6.37 6.68
C GLY A 20 15.70 7.79 6.16
N ALA A 21 14.73 8.27 5.38
CA ALA A 21 14.69 9.64 4.88
C ALA A 21 14.55 10.65 6.03
N GLY A 22 13.70 10.36 7.01
CA GLY A 22 13.61 11.15 8.24
C GLY A 22 14.94 11.21 8.99
N ALA A 23 15.65 10.08 9.11
CA ALA A 23 16.96 10.01 9.78
C ALA A 23 18.02 10.85 9.05
N LEU A 24 18.06 10.77 7.72
CA LEU A 24 18.94 11.58 6.89
C LEU A 24 18.62 13.08 7.02
N ALA A 25 17.34 13.45 7.00
CA ALA A 25 16.94 14.84 7.21
C ALA A 25 17.33 15.36 8.60
N ALA A 26 17.18 14.52 9.63
CA ALA A 26 17.57 14.86 10.99
C ALA A 26 19.09 15.05 11.16
N LEU A 27 19.93 14.44 10.31
CA LEU A 27 21.39 14.66 10.31
C LEU A 27 21.77 16.07 9.82
N LEU A 28 20.90 16.72 9.05
CA LEU A 28 21.11 18.09 8.57
C LEU A 28 20.74 19.15 9.60
N VAL A 29 20.07 18.77 10.70
CA VAL A 29 19.66 19.68 11.77
C VAL A 29 20.73 19.71 12.86
N PRO A 30 21.18 20.90 13.31
CA PRO A 30 22.07 21.04 14.45
C PRO A 30 21.52 20.26 15.66
N ALA A 31 22.42 19.61 16.41
CA ALA A 31 22.02 18.81 17.56
C ALA A 31 21.24 19.68 18.57
N GLY A 32 19.98 19.30 18.84
CA GLY A 32 19.07 20.03 19.72
C GLY A 32 17.67 19.42 19.72
N GLU A 33 16.78 19.95 20.55
CA GLU A 33 15.40 19.43 20.74
C GLU A 33 14.57 19.38 19.46
N VAL A 34 14.93 20.17 18.44
CA VAL A 34 14.27 20.22 17.13
C VAL A 34 14.56 19.02 16.22
N ARG A 35 15.60 18.23 16.51
CA ARG A 35 16.03 17.12 15.65
C ARG A 35 15.01 15.97 15.60
N GLY A 36 14.42 15.64 16.75
CA GLY A 36 13.34 14.65 16.86
C GLY A 36 12.07 15.07 16.11
N PRO A 37 11.54 16.28 16.34
CA PRO A 37 10.41 16.82 15.59
C PRO A 37 10.62 16.83 14.07
N VAL A 38 11.80 17.24 13.59
CA VAL A 38 12.11 17.24 12.14
C VAL A 38 12.15 15.82 11.59
N TRP A 39 12.77 14.89 12.29
CA TRP A 39 12.76 13.46 11.93
C TRP A 39 11.34 12.94 11.76
N THR A 40 10.49 13.16 12.77
CA THR A 40 9.09 12.69 12.79
C THR A 40 8.29 13.34 11.67
N LEU A 41 8.43 14.65 11.48
CA LEU A 41 7.70 15.40 10.45
C LEU A 41 8.02 14.87 9.05
N VAL A 42 9.31 14.70 8.73
CA VAL A 42 9.75 14.20 7.42
C VAL A 42 9.28 12.75 7.22
N THR A 43 9.40 11.91 8.25
CA THR A 43 8.94 10.51 8.20
C THR A 43 7.44 10.43 7.91
N VAL A 44 6.62 11.21 8.62
CA VAL A 44 5.17 11.25 8.42
C VAL A 44 4.81 11.79 7.03
N LEU A 45 5.48 12.83 6.55
CA LEU A 45 5.20 13.43 5.25
C LEU A 45 5.49 12.43 4.11
N VAL A 46 6.62 11.72 4.18
CA VAL A 46 6.99 10.69 3.19
C VAL A 46 6.04 9.49 3.25
N ALA A 47 5.70 9.01 4.45
CA ALA A 47 4.76 7.91 4.62
C ALA A 47 3.35 8.25 4.11
N ALA A 48 2.85 9.46 4.43
CA ALA A 48 1.56 9.94 3.98
C ALA A 48 1.54 10.16 2.47
N GLY A 49 2.59 10.74 1.89
CA GLY A 49 2.73 10.90 0.44
C GLY A 49 2.77 9.57 -0.30
N ALA A 50 3.48 8.57 0.24
CA ALA A 50 3.51 7.21 -0.30
C ALA A 50 2.14 6.52 -0.26
N GLY A 51 1.43 6.63 0.87
CA GLY A 51 0.08 6.10 1.01
C GLY A 51 -0.91 6.78 0.06
N LEU A 52 -0.83 8.10 -0.04
CA LEU A 52 -1.69 8.91 -0.91
C LEU A 52 -1.41 8.62 -2.38
N TRP A 53 -0.14 8.50 -2.79
CA TRP A 53 0.25 8.12 -4.14
C TRP A 53 -0.28 6.73 -4.50
N SER A 54 -0.18 5.77 -3.57
CA SER A 54 -0.66 4.39 -3.77
C SER A 54 -2.18 4.28 -3.80
N GLY A 55 -2.89 5.19 -3.13
CA GLY A 55 -4.35 5.30 -3.19
C GLY A 55 -4.88 6.07 -4.41
N LEU A 56 -4.11 7.04 -4.92
CA LEU A 56 -4.46 7.86 -6.09
C LEU A 56 -4.03 7.26 -7.42
N THR A 57 -2.97 6.44 -7.46
CA THR A 57 -2.57 5.73 -8.68
C THR A 57 -3.50 4.53 -8.91
N PRO A 58 -4.41 4.57 -9.91
CA PRO A 58 -5.31 3.45 -10.21
C PRO A 58 -4.61 2.31 -10.96
N GLY A 59 -3.29 2.16 -10.78
CA GLY A 59 -2.52 1.04 -11.34
C GLY A 59 -2.86 -0.31 -10.70
N THR A 60 -3.62 -0.30 -9.59
CA THR A 60 -4.17 -1.50 -8.94
C THR A 60 -5.61 -1.80 -9.37
N GLY A 61 -6.10 -1.16 -10.44
CA GLY A 61 -7.38 -1.44 -11.11
C GLY A 61 -7.51 -2.86 -11.71
N ARG A 62 -6.56 -3.77 -11.49
CA ARG A 62 -6.61 -5.17 -11.97
C ARG A 62 -6.52 -6.26 -10.90
N LEU A 63 -6.69 -5.92 -9.62
CA LEU A 63 -6.87 -6.95 -8.58
C LEU A 63 -8.32 -7.09 -8.09
N ARG A 64 -9.28 -6.33 -8.66
CA ARG A 64 -10.72 -6.47 -8.41
C ARG A 64 -11.45 -7.51 -9.28
N VAL A 65 -10.72 -8.41 -9.97
CA VAL A 65 -11.36 -9.58 -10.60
C VAL A 65 -10.50 -10.84 -10.38
N PRO A 66 -10.64 -11.45 -9.21
CA PRO A 66 -10.74 -12.91 -9.17
C PRO A 66 -12.03 -13.38 -8.50
N ASP A 67 -13.07 -12.54 -8.46
CA ASP A 67 -14.46 -13.01 -8.24
C ASP A 67 -15.20 -13.04 -9.58
N ARG A 68 -14.51 -13.54 -10.61
CA ARG A 68 -15.19 -14.05 -11.80
C ARG A 68 -16.09 -15.16 -11.29
N ALA A 69 -17.38 -14.81 -11.19
CA ALA A 69 -18.49 -15.71 -10.97
C ALA A 69 -18.14 -17.12 -11.47
N PRO A 70 -18.28 -18.18 -10.65
CA PRO A 70 -18.29 -19.51 -11.21
C PRO A 70 -19.37 -19.50 -12.28
N VAL A 71 -18.93 -19.63 -13.53
CA VAL A 71 -19.78 -19.83 -14.69
C VAL A 71 -20.82 -20.85 -14.28
N ALA A 72 -22.07 -20.41 -14.29
CA ALA A 72 -23.22 -21.19 -13.91
C ALA A 72 -23.14 -22.61 -14.51
N PRO A 73 -23.32 -23.69 -13.73
CA PRO A 73 -23.87 -24.89 -14.32
C PRO A 73 -25.32 -24.53 -14.68
N ARG A 74 -25.54 -24.11 -15.93
CA ARG A 74 -26.87 -24.05 -16.55
C ARG A 74 -27.49 -25.44 -16.36
N PRO A 75 -28.56 -25.63 -15.56
CA PRO A 75 -29.25 -26.91 -15.57
C PRO A 75 -29.82 -27.08 -16.98
N ARG A 76 -29.31 -28.06 -17.72
CA ARG A 76 -29.96 -28.55 -18.92
C ARG A 76 -31.27 -29.21 -18.47
N GLY A 77 -32.37 -28.46 -18.51
CA GLY A 77 -33.61 -29.07 -19.03
C GLY A 77 -33.37 -29.39 -20.51
N PRO A 78 -33.94 -30.46 -21.08
CA PRO A 78 -35.36 -30.84 -20.96
C PRO A 78 -35.50 -32.33 -20.57
N GLU A 79 -36.67 -32.94 -20.34
CA GLU A 79 -37.52 -33.43 -21.42
C GLU A 79 -38.83 -34.01 -20.85
N ARG A 80 -39.95 -33.59 -21.43
CA ARG A 80 -41.23 -34.27 -21.33
C ARG A 80 -41.08 -35.68 -21.90
N ARG A 81 -41.39 -36.72 -21.12
CA ARG A 81 -42.26 -37.81 -21.57
C ARG A 81 -42.76 -38.63 -20.39
#